data_AF-A0A2H0I3E0-F1
#
_entry.id   AF-A0A2H0I3E0-F1
#
_cell.length_a   1.000
_cell.length_b   1.000
_cell.length_c   1.000
_cell.angle_alpha   90.00
_cell.angle_beta   90.00
_cell.angle_gamma   90.00
#
_symmetry.space_group_name_H-M   'P 1'
#
loop_
_entity.id
_entity.type
_entity.pdbx_description
1 polymer ?
#
loop_
_entity_poly.entity_id
_entity_poly.type
_entity_poly.pdbx_seq_one_letter_code
_entity_poly.pdbx_strand_id
1 'polypeptide(L)'
;MDISTYSKSELTTLLKGLKSYRALEKFVGKRGRAIFARERSGTKLYRVEYFGGENRSILEPIAIAAYARHFGETIDSKSIEWKQNDTIRGGIRIFSGDDMMDISFQEVENRLKR
;
A
#
# COMPACT_ATOMS: atom_id res chain seq x y z
N MET A 1 33.10 -2.47 -10.96
CA MET A 1 32.81 -2.32 -9.53
C MET A 1 33.71 -3.32 -8.82
N ASP A 2 34.63 -2.85 -7.98
CA ASP A 2 35.55 -3.73 -7.25
C ASP A 2 34.87 -4.20 -5.96
N ILE A 3 34.82 -5.51 -5.71
CA ILE A 3 34.19 -6.09 -4.53
C ILE A 3 35.09 -5.98 -3.30
N SER A 4 36.40 -5.80 -3.49
CA SER A 4 37.39 -5.74 -2.41
C SER A 4 37.31 -4.45 -1.57
N THR A 5 36.61 -3.42 -2.06
CA THR A 5 36.41 -2.16 -1.35
C THR A 5 35.28 -2.19 -0.33
N TYR A 6 34.46 -3.26 -0.33
CA TYR A 6 33.34 -3.40 0.60
C TYR A 6 33.73 -4.22 1.83
N SER A 7 33.26 -3.77 2.98
CA SER A 7 33.36 -4.52 4.22
C SER A 7 32.49 -5.79 4.19
N LYS A 8 32.83 -6.77 5.03
CA LYS A 8 32.06 -8.02 5.19
C LYS A 8 30.58 -7.75 5.52
N SER A 9 30.28 -6.73 6.32
CA SER A 9 28.91 -6.34 6.69
C SER A 9 28.15 -5.78 5.49
N GLU A 10 28.78 -4.95 4.67
CA GLU A 10 28.19 -4.41 3.43
C GLU A 10 27.90 -5.53 2.43
N LEU A 11 28.84 -6.45 2.23
CA LEU A 11 28.65 -7.61 1.35
C LEU A 11 27.52 -8.53 1.84
N THR A 12 27.41 -8.74 3.16
CA THR A 12 26.32 -9.52 3.74
C THR A 12 24.97 -8.84 3.52
N THR A 13 24.92 -7.51 3.64
CA THR A 13 23.71 -6.71 3.41
C THR A 13 23.29 -6.71 1.95
N LEU A 14 24.25 -6.56 1.04
CA LEU A 14 24.05 -6.69 -0.41
C LEU A 14 23.50 -8.07 -0.78
N LEU A 15 24.10 -9.14 -0.24
CA LEU A 15 23.66 -10.50 -0.48
C LEU A 15 22.21 -10.73 0.00
N LYS A 16 21.84 -10.23 1.18
CA LYS A 16 20.45 -10.29 1.67
C LYS A 16 19.49 -9.56 0.72
N GLY A 17 19.85 -8.36 0.26
CA GLY A 17 19.07 -7.59 -0.70
C GLY A 17 18.88 -8.33 -2.03
N LEU A 18 19.94 -8.91 -2.58
CA LEU A 18 19.88 -9.71 -3.81
C LEU A 18 18.99 -10.95 -3.67
N LYS A 19 19.06 -11.63 -2.51
CA LYS A 19 18.18 -12.78 -2.21
C LYS A 19 16.72 -12.35 -2.16
N SER A 20 16.40 -11.24 -1.49
CA SER A 20 15.03 -10.70 -1.46
C SER A 20 14.55 -10.33 -2.86
N TYR A 21 15.36 -9.61 -3.64
CA TYR A 21 15.03 -9.25 -5.03
C TYR A 21 14.71 -10.48 -5.89
N ARG A 22 15.56 -11.52 -5.84
CA ARG A 22 15.34 -12.77 -6.59
C ARG A 22 14.07 -13.50 -6.14
N ALA A 23 13.78 -13.50 -4.85
CA ALA A 23 12.54 -14.09 -4.33
C ALA A 23 11.32 -13.34 -4.86
N LEU A 24 11.32 -12.01 -4.78
CA LEU A 24 10.24 -11.17 -5.30
C LEU A 24 10.04 -11.36 -6.81
N GLU A 25 11.13 -11.41 -7.59
CA GLU A 25 11.05 -11.69 -9.02
C GLU A 25 10.43 -13.07 -9.30
N LYS A 26 10.76 -14.09 -8.50
CA LYS A 26 10.18 -15.44 -8.62
C LYS A 26 8.69 -15.49 -8.28
N PHE A 27 8.26 -14.82 -7.20
CA PHE A 27 6.91 -14.97 -6.67
C PHE A 27 5.89 -14.01 -7.28
N VAL A 28 6.30 -12.77 -7.60
CA VAL A 28 5.39 -11.70 -8.06
C VAL A 28 5.82 -11.09 -9.39
N GLY A 29 6.83 -11.68 -10.06
CA GLY A 29 7.24 -11.35 -11.41
C GLY A 29 7.63 -9.89 -11.57
N LYS A 30 7.12 -9.24 -12.62
CA LYS A 30 7.43 -7.82 -12.95
C LYS A 30 7.09 -6.84 -11.81
N ARG A 31 6.16 -7.18 -10.92
CA ARG A 31 5.81 -6.33 -9.75
C ARG A 31 6.88 -6.37 -8.66
N GLY A 32 7.71 -7.41 -8.63
CA GLY A 32 8.75 -7.59 -7.60
C GLY A 32 9.77 -6.47 -7.57
N ARG A 33 10.13 -5.92 -8.73
CA ARG A 33 11.05 -4.77 -8.82
C ARG A 33 10.49 -3.52 -8.13
N ALA A 34 9.20 -3.25 -8.31
CA ALA A 34 8.53 -2.09 -7.69
C ALA A 34 8.32 -2.28 -6.19
N ILE A 35 8.14 -3.52 -5.72
CA ILE A 35 8.05 -3.85 -4.28
C ILE A 35 9.43 -3.68 -3.64
N PHE A 36 10.47 -4.28 -4.22
CA PHE A 36 11.84 -4.17 -3.71
C PHE A 36 12.33 -2.72 -3.62
N ALA A 37 12.02 -1.90 -4.64
CA ALA A 37 12.37 -0.48 -4.63
C ALA A 37 11.67 0.28 -3.48
N ARG A 38 10.41 -0.04 -3.20
CA ARG A 38 9.62 0.56 -2.10
C ARG A 38 10.13 0.16 -0.73
N GLU A 39 10.44 -1.13 -0.52
CA GLU A 39 11.06 -1.60 0.73
C GLU A 39 12.40 -0.89 0.98
N ARG A 40 13.22 -0.72 -0.05
CA ARG A 40 14.52 -0.05 0.05
C ARG A 40 14.41 1.45 0.32
N SER A 41 13.41 2.12 -0.23
CA SER A 41 13.21 3.56 -0.02
C SER A 41 12.46 3.88 1.28
N GLY A 42 11.89 2.87 1.94
CA GLY A 42 11.02 3.06 3.12
C GLY A 42 9.72 3.79 2.81
N THR A 43 9.39 3.95 1.52
CA THR A 43 8.22 4.72 1.10
C THR A 43 7.00 3.81 1.08
N LYS A 44 6.17 3.88 2.12
CA LYS A 44 4.87 3.22 2.14
C LYS A 44 3.92 3.97 1.21
N LEU A 45 3.25 3.24 0.32
CA LEU A 45 2.20 3.79 -0.53
C LEU A 45 0.86 3.62 0.17
N TYR A 46 0.15 4.72 0.37
CA TYR A 46 -1.23 4.71 0.81
C TYR A 46 -2.11 4.89 -0.40
N ARG A 47 -3.02 3.95 -0.63
CA ARG A 47 -3.93 4.01 -1.77
C ARG A 47 -5.32 3.61 -1.36
N VAL A 48 -6.31 4.34 -1.86
CA VAL A 48 -7.72 4.02 -1.66
C VAL A 48 -8.38 3.87 -3.02
N GLU A 49 -8.97 2.69 -3.25
CA GLU A 49 -9.83 2.45 -4.39
C GLU A 49 -11.30 2.61 -3.97
N TYR A 50 -12.08 3.37 -4.74
CA TYR A 50 -13.47 3.69 -4.40
C TYR A 50 -14.40 3.64 -5.60
N PHE A 51 -15.68 3.39 -5.33
CA PHE A 51 -16.76 3.40 -6.32
C PHE A 51 -17.37 4.78 -6.47
N GLY A 52 -17.61 5.23 -7.70
CA GLY A 52 -18.32 6.47 -8.01
C GLY A 52 -17.51 7.74 -7.69
N GLY A 53 -17.31 8.59 -8.70
CA GLY A 53 -16.46 9.78 -8.62
C GLY A 53 -16.85 10.80 -7.54
N GLU A 54 -18.12 10.88 -7.15
CA GLU A 54 -18.61 11.88 -6.19
C GLU A 54 -18.47 11.47 -4.72
N ASN A 55 -18.08 10.23 -4.43
CA ASN A 55 -18.06 9.71 -3.06
C ASN A 55 -16.80 10.07 -2.27
N ARG A 56 -15.78 10.67 -2.90
CA ARG A 56 -14.47 10.90 -2.27
C ARG A 56 -14.56 11.65 -0.94
N SER A 57 -15.30 12.76 -0.90
CA SER A 57 -15.41 13.60 0.30
C SER A 57 -16.05 12.86 1.49
N ILE A 58 -16.93 11.90 1.21
CA ILE A 58 -17.59 11.06 2.22
C ILE A 58 -16.65 9.95 2.70
N LEU A 59 -15.88 9.37 1.78
CA LEU A 59 -15.03 8.21 2.03
C LEU A 59 -13.69 8.58 2.67
N GLU A 60 -13.23 9.81 2.50
CA GLU A 60 -11.99 10.34 3.08
C GLU A 60 -11.89 10.16 4.61
N PRO A 61 -12.85 10.63 5.44
CA PRO A 61 -12.79 10.42 6.89
C PRO A 61 -12.87 8.93 7.27
N ILE A 62 -13.59 8.11 6.49
CA ILE A 62 -13.70 6.66 6.72
C ILE A 62 -12.35 5.99 6.47
N ALA A 63 -11.67 6.35 5.38
CA ALA A 63 -10.37 5.81 5.03
C ALA A 63 -9.30 6.18 6.07
N ILE A 64 -9.23 7.44 6.48
CA ILE A 64 -8.27 7.90 7.51
C ILE A 64 -8.49 7.15 8.83
N ALA A 65 -9.74 7.02 9.27
CA ALA A 65 -10.07 6.26 10.48
C ALA A 65 -9.69 4.77 10.36
N ALA A 66 -9.85 4.18 9.16
CA ALA A 66 -9.47 2.81 8.92
C ALA A 66 -7.95 2.61 8.94
N TYR A 67 -7.15 3.56 8.43
CA TYR A 67 -5.69 3.52 8.55
C TYR A 67 -5.23 3.51 10.01
N ALA A 68 -5.79 4.40 10.83
CA ALA A 68 -5.47 4.45 12.25
C ALA A 68 -5.89 3.16 12.99
N ARG A 69 -7.09 2.64 12.70
CA ARG A 69 -7.66 1.49 13.42
C ARG A 69 -7.06 0.14 13.00
N HIS A 70 -6.82 -0.07 11.72
CA HIS A 70 -6.44 -1.38 11.17
C HIS A 70 -4.95 -1.49 10.89
N PHE A 71 -4.31 -0.41 10.45
CA PHE A 71 -2.88 -0.39 10.14
C PHE A 71 -2.05 0.30 11.23
N GLY A 72 -2.68 0.98 12.20
CA GLY A 72 -1.98 1.72 13.26
C GLY A 72 -1.28 2.99 12.74
N GLU A 73 -1.71 3.51 11.59
CA GLU A 73 -1.02 4.56 10.85
C GLU A 73 -1.83 5.85 10.84
N THR A 74 -1.19 6.93 11.30
CA THR A 74 -1.73 8.30 11.18
C THR A 74 -1.21 8.91 9.89
N ILE A 75 -2.09 9.06 8.90
CA ILE A 75 -1.71 9.55 7.57
C ILE A 75 -2.47 10.82 7.20
N ASP A 76 -1.81 11.72 6.45
CA ASP A 76 -2.46 12.87 5.83
C ASP A 76 -3.22 12.41 4.57
N SER A 77 -4.43 12.92 4.33
CA SER A 77 -5.23 12.55 3.15
C SER A 77 -4.53 12.90 1.83
N LYS A 78 -3.64 13.90 1.84
CA LYS A 78 -2.79 14.27 0.70
C LYS A 78 -1.76 13.21 0.33
N SER A 79 -1.41 12.33 1.27
CA SER A 79 -0.50 11.21 1.04
C SER A 79 -1.20 9.98 0.43
N ILE A 80 -2.54 10.01 0.34
CA ILE A 80 -3.34 8.92 -0.21
C ILE A 80 -3.50 9.11 -1.72
N GLU A 81 -3.10 8.08 -2.47
CA GLU A 81 -3.47 7.95 -3.88
C GLU A 81 -4.93 7.49 -3.97
N TRP A 82 -5.80 8.38 -4.45
CA TRP A 82 -7.22 8.09 -4.66
C TRP A 82 -7.45 7.58 -6.07
N LYS A 83 -7.98 6.36 -6.20
CA LYS A 83 -8.25 5.74 -7.51
C LYS A 83 -9.70 5.31 -7.63
N GLN A 84 -10.42 5.87 -8.59
CA GLN A 84 -11.76 5.39 -8.89
C GLN A 84 -11.67 3.97 -9.48
N ASN A 85 -12.49 3.06 -8.96
CA ASN A 85 -12.60 1.68 -9.41
C ASN A 85 -14.06 1.23 -9.36
N ASP A 86 -14.78 1.40 -10.48
CA ASP A 86 -16.20 1.08 -10.57
C ASP A 86 -16.50 -0.43 -10.52
N THR A 87 -15.47 -1.29 -10.52
CA THR A 87 -15.66 -2.73 -10.30
C THR A 87 -15.97 -3.08 -8.85
N ILE A 88 -15.65 -2.18 -7.91
CA ILE A 88 -15.99 -2.34 -6.49
C ILE A 88 -17.46 -1.94 -6.33
N ARG A 89 -18.36 -2.91 -6.20
CA ARG A 89 -19.80 -2.62 -6.06
C ARG A 89 -20.10 -2.16 -4.64
N GLY A 90 -20.21 -0.85 -4.43
CA GLY A 90 -20.49 -0.31 -3.11
C GLY A 90 -19.43 -0.74 -2.10
N GLY A 91 -18.20 -0.25 -2.24
CA GLY A 91 -17.13 -0.48 -1.27
C GLY A 91 -16.02 0.55 -1.35
N ILE A 92 -15.09 0.46 -0.41
CA ILE A 92 -13.74 1.01 -0.57
C ILE A 92 -12.70 -0.07 -0.28
N ARG A 93 -11.61 -0.07 -1.04
CA ARG A 93 -10.41 -0.86 -0.73
C ARG A 93 -9.30 0.06 -0.31
N ILE A 94 -8.71 -0.24 0.83
CA ILE A 94 -7.65 0.55 1.46
C ILE A 94 -6.38 -0.26 1.43
N PHE A 95 -5.30 0.34 0.94
CA PHE A 95 -4.00 -0.31 0.79
C PHE A 95 -2.93 0.44 1.59
N SER A 96 -2.22 -0.27 2.47
CA SER A 96 -1.00 0.21 3.14
C SER A 96 0.19 -0.60 2.65
N GLY A 97 0.89 -0.09 1.63
CA GLY A 97 1.95 -0.83 0.96
C GLY A 97 1.39 -2.04 0.21
N ASP A 98 1.69 -3.24 0.70
CA ASP A 98 1.20 -4.51 0.15
C ASP A 98 0.01 -5.08 0.96
N ASP A 99 -0.27 -4.53 2.14
CA ASP A 99 -1.45 -4.90 2.94
C ASP A 99 -2.70 -4.24 2.37
N MET A 100 -3.83 -4.96 2.45
CA MET A 100 -5.10 -4.52 1.89
C MET A 100 -6.27 -4.85 2.82
N MET A 101 -7.21 -3.92 2.92
CA MET A 101 -8.49 -4.09 3.61
C MET A 101 -9.62 -3.70 2.67
N ASP A 102 -10.68 -4.51 2.63
CA ASP A 102 -11.92 -4.20 1.91
C ASP A 102 -13.01 -3.81 2.92
N ILE A 103 -13.70 -2.68 2.67
CA ILE A 103 -14.81 -2.19 3.47
C ILE A 103 -16.04 -2.16 2.57
N SER A 104 -16.92 -3.13 2.77
CA SER A 104 -18.18 -3.27 2.02
C SER A 104 -19.25 -2.26 2.47
N PHE A 105 -20.14 -1.85 1.57
CA PHE A 105 -21.13 -0.81 1.84
C PHE A 105 -22.22 -1.19 2.84
N GLN A 106 -22.34 -2.41 3.36
CA GLN A 106 -23.27 -2.64 4.46
C GLN A 106 -22.90 -1.80 5.69
N GLU A 107 -21.61 -1.58 5.95
CA GLU A 107 -21.13 -0.70 7.02
C GLU A 107 -21.10 0.78 6.60
N VAL A 108 -20.84 1.08 5.33
CA VAL A 108 -20.80 2.46 4.80
C VAL A 108 -22.21 3.04 4.60
N GLU A 109 -23.17 2.27 4.06
CA GLU A 109 -24.59 2.64 3.99
C GLU A 109 -25.17 2.94 5.38
N ASN A 110 -24.83 2.13 6.39
CA ASN A 110 -25.27 2.37 7.76
C ASN A 110 -24.74 3.71 8.33
N ARG A 111 -23.60 4.21 7.83
CA ARG A 111 -23.04 5.51 8.20
C ARG A 111 -23.52 6.66 7.30
N LEU A 112 -23.86 6.38 6.04
CA LEU A 112 -24.40 7.34 5.07
C LEU A 112 -25.89 7.66 5.29
N LYS A 113 -26.65 6.73 5.87
CA LYS A 113 -28.08 6.90 6.19
C LYS A 113 -28.34 7.63 7.52
N ARG A 114 -27.29 8.01 8.25
CA ARG A 114 -27.36 8.82 9.49
C ARG A 114 -26.95 10.25 9.19
#